data_AF-A0A519KHE0-F1
#
_entry.id   AF-A0A519KHE0-F1
#
_cell.length_a   1.000
_cell.length_b   1.000
_cell.length_c   1.000
_cell.angle_alpha   90.00
_cell.angle_beta   90.00
_cell.angle_gamma   90.00
#
_symmetry.space_group_name_H-M   'P 1'
#
loop_
_entity.id
_entity.type
_entity.pdbx_description
1 polymer ?
#
loop_
_entity_poly.entity_id
_entity_poly.type
_entity_poly.pdbx_seq_one_letter_code
_entity_poly.pdbx_strand_id
1 'polypeptide(L)'
;MIKESNLLSVLAAHKDLSPDIFKLYLDYLSIKIKDSEVTDLHSFVAFMKIADDEEISTIYDNYFIGYTIPQISKEFDLIRIGNDSVINIELKRNSSDEKIRIQLIQNKYYLSFLNKTTYNFTYVSDDTKLYQLDEHDELIEKDIAELITLLNKQEIRKIENLDHYFNPSNYLVSPFNSTQAFIDKQYFLTNHQDEIKAEVITKIKSKGYSILSIKGKAGTGKTLLTYTLGETYQK
;
A
#
# COMPACT_ATOMS: atom_id res chain seq x y z
N MET A 1 -5.63 -16.22 -8.17
CA MET A 1 -6.33 -14.95 -7.91
C MET A 1 -6.46 -14.85 -6.41
N ILE A 2 -6.13 -13.69 -5.84
CA ILE A 2 -6.19 -13.49 -4.39
C ILE A 2 -7.61 -13.67 -3.88
N LYS A 3 -7.76 -14.30 -2.72
CA LYS A 3 -9.05 -14.58 -2.10
C LYS A 3 -9.24 -13.72 -0.85
N GLU A 4 -10.49 -13.32 -0.64
CA GLU A 4 -10.95 -12.77 0.64
C GLU A 4 -10.67 -13.78 1.76
N SER A 5 -10.09 -13.30 2.85
CA SER A 5 -9.59 -14.11 3.95
C SER A 5 -9.99 -13.51 5.29
N ASN A 6 -10.16 -14.39 6.28
CA ASN A 6 -10.38 -14.00 7.67
C ASN A 6 -9.02 -13.94 8.39
N LEU A 7 -8.73 -12.83 9.06
CA LEU A 7 -7.44 -12.60 9.71
C LEU A 7 -7.16 -13.62 10.82
N LEU A 8 -8.18 -13.97 11.63
CA LEU A 8 -8.05 -14.95 12.70
C LEU A 8 -7.73 -16.35 12.15
N SER A 9 -8.31 -16.72 11.01
CA SER A 9 -8.07 -18.00 10.35
C SER A 9 -6.63 -18.11 9.84
N VAL A 10 -6.09 -17.03 9.28
CA VAL A 10 -4.68 -16.97 8.84
C VAL A 10 -3.74 -17.08 10.04
N LEU A 11 -4.01 -16.38 11.13
CA LEU A 11 -3.20 -16.45 12.35
C LEU A 11 -3.29 -17.82 13.05
N ALA A 12 -4.48 -18.43 13.09
CA ALA A 12 -4.65 -19.79 13.62
C ALA A 12 -3.89 -20.81 12.76
N ALA A 13 -3.97 -20.68 11.44
CA ALA A 13 -3.22 -21.53 10.51
C ALA A 13 -1.70 -21.39 10.69
N HIS A 14 -1.18 -20.18 10.92
CA HIS A 14 0.24 -19.96 11.20
C HIS A 14 0.69 -20.63 12.50
N LYS A 15 -0.17 -20.62 13.53
CA LYS A 15 0.11 -21.21 14.84
C LYS A 15 0.05 -22.74 14.83
N ASP A 16 -0.98 -23.31 14.20
CA ASP A 16 -1.35 -24.71 14.39
C ASP A 16 -0.83 -25.63 13.27
N LEU A 17 -0.48 -25.08 12.09
CA LEU A 17 0.02 -25.87 10.96
C LEU A 17 1.56 -25.88 10.94
N SER A 18 2.14 -26.94 10.37
CA SER A 18 3.57 -26.94 10.08
C SER A 18 3.90 -25.89 9.00
N PRO A 19 5.16 -25.38 8.94
CA PRO A 19 5.54 -24.34 7.97
C PRO A 19 5.21 -24.70 6.51
N ASP A 20 5.40 -25.97 6.12
CA ASP A 20 5.09 -26.42 4.76
C ASP A 20 3.60 -26.41 4.46
N ILE A 21 2.76 -26.83 5.41
CA ILE A 21 1.29 -26.82 5.25
C ILE A 21 0.76 -25.38 5.27
N PHE A 22 1.29 -24.53 6.16
CA PHE A 22 0.94 -23.11 6.19
C PHE A 22 1.26 -22.41 4.86
N LYS A 23 2.43 -22.70 4.27
CA LYS A 23 2.78 -22.20 2.94
C LYS A 23 1.78 -22.64 1.86
N LEU A 24 1.40 -23.92 1.83
CA LEU A 24 0.38 -24.42 0.91
C LEU A 24 -0.98 -23.74 1.10
N TYR A 25 -1.34 -23.44 2.36
CA TYR A 25 -2.56 -22.71 2.69
C TYR A 25 -2.53 -21.26 2.15
N LEU A 26 -1.42 -20.53 2.33
CA LEU A 26 -1.23 -19.20 1.76
C LEU A 26 -1.28 -19.23 0.22
N ASP A 27 -0.61 -20.21 -0.40
CA ASP A 27 -0.60 -20.38 -1.86
C ASP A 27 -2.03 -20.62 -2.40
N TYR A 28 -2.84 -21.41 -1.71
CA TYR A 28 -4.25 -21.65 -2.06
C TYR A 28 -5.10 -20.37 -2.02
N LEU A 29 -4.81 -19.47 -1.08
CA LEU A 29 -5.44 -18.14 -0.97
C LEU A 29 -4.80 -17.09 -1.89
N SER A 30 -3.66 -17.44 -2.51
CA SER A 30 -2.77 -16.51 -3.22
C SER A 30 -2.36 -15.31 -2.36
N ILE A 31 -2.16 -15.52 -1.05
CA ILE A 31 -1.64 -14.52 -0.11
C ILE A 31 -0.11 -14.51 -0.21
N LYS A 32 0.47 -13.31 -0.21
CA LYS A 32 1.90 -13.11 -0.09
C LYS A 32 2.18 -12.33 1.17
N ILE A 33 2.67 -13.01 2.19
CA ILE A 33 3.03 -12.39 3.47
C ILE A 33 4.29 -13.06 4.02
N LYS A 34 5.22 -12.27 4.53
CA LYS A 34 6.45 -12.76 5.17
C LYS A 34 6.16 -13.11 6.62
N ASP A 35 6.95 -14.03 7.20
CA ASP A 35 6.79 -14.44 8.60
C ASP A 35 6.88 -13.27 9.60
N SER A 36 7.74 -12.29 9.33
CA SER A 36 7.81 -11.04 10.12
C SER A 36 6.51 -10.22 10.04
N GLU A 37 5.90 -10.15 8.87
CA GLU A 37 4.63 -9.43 8.65
C GLU A 37 3.46 -10.17 9.31
N VAL A 38 3.51 -11.51 9.42
CA VAL A 38 2.55 -12.29 10.22
C VAL A 38 2.65 -11.96 11.71
N THR A 39 3.87 -11.71 12.21
CA THR A 39 4.08 -11.27 13.60
C THR A 39 3.45 -9.89 13.83
N ASP A 40 3.64 -8.96 12.90
CA ASP A 40 3.01 -7.63 12.95
C ASP A 40 1.48 -7.72 12.86
N LEU A 41 0.95 -8.63 12.03
CA LEU A 41 -0.49 -8.92 11.94
C LEU A 41 -1.04 -9.49 13.25
N HIS A 42 -0.31 -10.36 13.93
CA HIS A 42 -0.71 -10.88 15.23
C HIS A 42 -0.80 -9.76 16.27
N SER A 43 0.18 -8.85 16.29
CA SER A 43 0.16 -7.66 17.14
C SER A 43 -1.03 -6.76 16.83
N PHE A 44 -1.30 -6.50 15.55
CA PHE A 44 -2.44 -5.70 15.10
C PHE A 44 -3.79 -6.31 15.54
N VAL A 45 -3.99 -7.61 15.33
CA VAL A 45 -5.22 -8.30 15.75
C VAL A 45 -5.37 -8.30 17.26
N ALA A 46 -4.28 -8.45 18.02
CA ALA A 46 -4.33 -8.32 19.48
C ALA A 46 -4.75 -6.90 19.91
N PHE A 47 -4.25 -5.87 19.23
CA PHE A 47 -4.64 -4.48 19.48
C PHE A 47 -6.13 -4.24 19.18
N MET A 48 -6.63 -4.78 18.06
CA MET A 48 -8.06 -4.75 17.74
C MET A 48 -8.92 -5.42 18.83
N LYS A 49 -8.53 -6.62 19.27
CA LYS A 49 -9.27 -7.38 20.29
C LYS A 49 -9.39 -6.68 21.64
N ILE A 50 -8.45 -5.80 21.99
CA ILE A 50 -8.52 -5.04 23.24
C ILE A 50 -9.65 -4.00 23.19
N ALA A 51 -9.95 -3.47 22.00
CA ALA A 51 -10.95 -2.43 21.80
C ALA A 51 -12.27 -2.96 21.17
N ASP A 52 -12.30 -4.23 20.77
CA ASP A 52 -13.46 -4.91 20.20
C ASP A 52 -14.22 -5.64 21.31
N ASP A 53 -15.28 -5.00 21.81
CA ASP A 53 -16.12 -5.52 22.90
C ASP A 53 -17.15 -6.58 22.42
N GLU A 54 -17.18 -6.90 21.13
CA GLU A 54 -18.14 -7.85 20.55
C GLU A 54 -17.67 -9.31 20.63
N GLU A 55 -18.53 -10.19 21.13
CA GLU A 55 -18.25 -11.63 21.28
C GLU A 55 -18.14 -12.35 19.92
N ILE A 56 -18.81 -11.84 18.88
CA ILE A 56 -18.76 -12.35 17.51
C ILE A 56 -18.63 -11.17 16.54
N SER A 57 -17.39 -10.81 16.22
CA SER A 57 -17.08 -9.66 15.38
C SER A 57 -16.71 -10.09 13.95
N THR A 58 -17.42 -9.53 12.95
CA THR A 58 -17.15 -9.75 11.51
C THR A 58 -16.05 -8.84 10.96
N ILE A 59 -15.46 -8.00 11.82
CA ILE A 59 -14.40 -7.07 11.43
C ILE A 59 -13.13 -7.77 10.97
N TYR A 60 -12.95 -9.05 11.28
CA TYR A 60 -11.80 -9.86 10.87
C TYR A 60 -11.98 -10.52 9.49
N ASP A 61 -13.16 -10.42 8.89
CA ASP A 61 -13.49 -11.04 7.60
C ASP A 61 -13.25 -10.10 6.39
N ASN A 62 -13.15 -10.70 5.21
CA ASN A 62 -13.15 -10.04 3.89
C ASN A 62 -11.91 -9.20 3.58
N TYR A 63 -10.74 -9.60 4.09
CA TYR A 63 -9.48 -8.97 3.75
C TYR A 63 -8.80 -9.67 2.56
N PHE A 64 -8.21 -8.86 1.69
CA PHE A 64 -7.15 -9.31 0.80
C PHE A 64 -5.81 -8.97 1.45
N ILE A 65 -4.97 -9.99 1.64
CA ILE A 65 -3.71 -9.89 2.39
C ILE A 65 -2.54 -9.96 1.40
N GLY A 66 -1.67 -8.94 1.40
CA GLY A 66 -0.51 -8.86 0.51
C GLY A 66 -0.89 -8.72 -0.96
N TYR A 67 -1.88 -7.87 -1.25
CA TYR A 67 -2.35 -7.67 -2.63
C TYR A 67 -1.38 -6.78 -3.40
N THR A 68 -0.88 -7.25 -4.55
CA THR A 68 -0.09 -6.44 -5.48
C THR A 68 -0.91 -6.08 -6.71
N ILE A 69 -1.00 -4.78 -7.04
CA ILE A 69 -1.62 -4.34 -8.30
C ILE A 69 -0.81 -4.93 -9.48
N PRO A 70 -1.44 -5.71 -10.37
CA PRO A 70 -0.75 -6.27 -11.54
C PRO A 70 -0.08 -5.18 -12.37
N GLN A 71 1.17 -5.42 -12.77
CA GLN A 71 1.99 -4.53 -13.65
C GLN A 71 2.45 -3.20 -13.01
N ILE A 72 1.96 -2.83 -11.83
CA ILE A 72 2.31 -1.56 -11.15
C ILE A 72 3.28 -1.77 -9.97
N SER A 73 3.38 -3.00 -9.47
CA SER A 73 4.27 -3.39 -8.35
C SER A 73 3.98 -2.71 -7.01
N LYS A 74 2.86 -1.97 -6.90
CA LYS A 74 2.36 -1.48 -5.62
C LYS A 74 1.67 -2.62 -4.87
N GLU A 75 2.11 -2.85 -3.64
CA GLU A 75 1.57 -3.85 -2.72
C GLU A 75 0.82 -3.18 -1.56
N PHE A 76 -0.29 -3.76 -1.12
CA PHE A 76 -1.04 -3.39 0.07
C PHE A 76 -1.05 -4.56 1.05
N ASP A 77 -0.70 -4.29 2.31
CA ASP A 77 -0.61 -5.33 3.34
C ASP A 77 -2.00 -5.91 3.65
N LEU A 78 -2.97 -5.06 3.99
CA LEU A 78 -4.37 -5.44 4.21
C LEU A 78 -5.29 -4.46 3.47
N ILE A 79 -6.16 -4.98 2.60
CA ILE A 79 -7.22 -4.19 1.97
C ILE A 79 -8.58 -4.87 2.14
N ARG A 80 -9.58 -4.10 2.61
CA ARG A 80 -10.97 -4.53 2.79
C ARG A 80 -11.87 -3.60 2.01
N ILE A 81 -12.58 -4.12 1.01
CA ILE A 81 -13.40 -3.34 0.09
C ILE A 81 -14.88 -3.63 0.35
N GLY A 82 -15.65 -2.58 0.62
CA GLY A 82 -17.09 -2.62 0.73
C GLY A 82 -17.80 -1.97 -0.47
N ASN A 83 -19.11 -1.77 -0.32
CA ASN A 83 -19.93 -1.08 -1.31
C ASN A 83 -19.48 0.37 -1.53
N ASP A 84 -19.30 1.15 -0.45
CA ASP A 84 -19.04 2.59 -0.55
C ASP A 84 -17.66 3.01 -0.05
N SER A 85 -16.96 2.11 0.65
CA SER A 85 -15.66 2.42 1.25
C SER A 85 -14.61 1.34 1.03
N VAL A 86 -13.36 1.77 1.07
CA VAL A 86 -12.16 0.94 1.05
C VAL A 86 -11.35 1.26 2.29
N ILE A 87 -11.00 0.23 3.05
CA ILE A 87 -10.14 0.35 4.22
C ILE A 87 -8.82 -0.34 3.87
N ASN A 88 -7.74 0.44 3.87
CA ASN A 88 -6.38 -0.02 3.67
C ASN A 88 -5.61 0.13 4.98
N ILE A 89 -4.91 -0.93 5.39
CA ILE A 89 -4.07 -0.94 6.60
C ILE A 89 -2.69 -1.47 6.20
N GLU A 90 -1.67 -0.64 6.36
CA GLU A 90 -0.26 -1.04 6.25
C GLU A 90 0.22 -1.53 7.62
N LEU A 91 0.97 -2.61 7.64
CA LEU A 91 1.61 -3.18 8.82
C LEU A 91 3.10 -2.86 8.79
N LYS A 92 3.61 -2.33 9.89
CA LYS A 92 5.03 -2.02 10.05
C LYS A 92 5.46 -2.42 11.45
N ARG A 93 6.64 -3.01 11.56
CA ARG A 93 7.30 -3.15 12.85
C ARG A 93 7.71 -1.80 13.43
N ASN A 94 8.49 -1.06 12.64
CA ASN A 94 8.87 0.33 12.88
C ASN A 94 9.01 1.07 11.54
N SER A 95 8.86 2.38 11.59
CA SER A 95 9.09 3.28 10.46
C SER A 95 9.19 4.71 10.97
N SER A 96 9.86 5.58 10.22
CA SER A 96 9.84 7.02 10.51
C SER A 96 8.53 7.63 10.00
N ASP A 97 8.00 8.64 10.70
CA ASP A 97 6.78 9.37 10.35
C ASP A 97 6.77 9.81 8.87
N GLU A 98 7.88 10.34 8.37
CA GLU A 98 8.00 10.77 6.96
C GLU A 98 7.77 9.62 5.97
N LYS A 99 8.29 8.43 6.26
CA LYS A 99 8.08 7.24 5.42
C LYS A 99 6.64 6.78 5.46
N ILE A 100 6.01 6.80 6.63
CA ILE A 100 4.60 6.46 6.80
C ILE A 100 3.74 7.45 6.00
N ARG A 101 3.99 8.75 6.17
CA ARG A 101 3.28 9.82 5.47
C ARG A 101 3.38 9.67 3.95
N ILE A 102 4.58 9.49 3.41
CA ILE A 102 4.80 9.27 1.97
C ILE A 102 4.03 8.04 1.49
N GLN A 103 4.08 6.93 2.23
CA GLN A 103 3.38 5.69 1.85
C GLN A 103 1.85 5.88 1.87
N LEU A 104 1.31 6.59 2.85
CA LEU A 104 -0.13 6.87 2.93
C LEU A 104 -0.60 7.80 1.79
N ILE A 105 0.18 8.80 1.40
CA ILE A 105 -0.11 9.66 0.24
C ILE A 105 -0.15 8.82 -1.04
N GLN A 106 0.81 7.91 -1.20
CA GLN A 106 0.83 6.97 -2.32
C GLN A 106 -0.42 6.09 -2.32
N ASN A 107 -0.78 5.50 -1.19
CA ASN A 107 -1.96 4.65 -1.06
C ASN A 107 -3.26 5.41 -1.40
N LYS A 108 -3.41 6.63 -0.88
CA LYS A 108 -4.53 7.54 -1.21
C LYS A 108 -4.65 7.75 -2.71
N TYR A 109 -3.55 8.01 -3.42
CA TYR A 109 -3.55 8.12 -4.87
C TYR A 109 -3.97 6.82 -5.57
N TYR A 110 -3.36 5.68 -5.23
CA TYR A 110 -3.66 4.41 -5.90
C TYR A 110 -5.12 3.99 -5.71
N LEU A 111 -5.68 4.21 -4.52
CA LEU A 111 -7.06 3.84 -4.21
C LEU A 111 -8.09 4.87 -4.72
N SER A 112 -7.68 6.09 -5.07
CA SER A 112 -8.59 7.13 -5.58
C SER A 112 -9.36 6.72 -6.84
N PHE A 113 -8.78 5.84 -7.67
CA PHE A 113 -9.40 5.34 -8.90
C PHE A 113 -10.56 4.36 -8.65
N LEU A 114 -10.78 3.93 -7.42
CA LEU A 114 -11.87 3.02 -7.05
C LEU A 114 -13.23 3.73 -6.97
N ASN A 115 -13.24 5.07 -6.98
CA ASN A 115 -14.45 5.89 -6.82
C ASN A 115 -15.25 5.52 -5.56
N LYS A 116 -14.53 5.30 -4.46
CA LYS A 116 -15.06 4.96 -3.13
C LYS A 116 -14.41 5.86 -2.09
N THR A 117 -15.04 6.00 -0.93
CA THR A 117 -14.41 6.64 0.22
C THR A 117 -13.25 5.78 0.68
N THR A 118 -12.04 6.34 0.78
CA THR A 118 -10.83 5.56 1.15
C THR A 118 -10.35 5.97 2.53
N TYR A 119 -10.08 4.97 3.37
CA TYR A 119 -9.48 5.13 4.69
C TYR A 119 -8.14 4.40 4.69
N ASN A 120 -7.05 5.16 4.84
CA ASN A 120 -5.69 4.64 4.76
C ASN A 120 -5.01 4.74 6.12
N PHE A 121 -4.71 3.60 6.71
CA PHE A 121 -4.06 3.51 8.01
C PHE A 121 -2.67 2.88 7.90
N THR A 122 -1.82 3.19 8.87
CA THR A 122 -0.59 2.43 9.15
C THR A 122 -0.58 2.06 10.62
N TYR A 123 -0.41 0.77 10.89
CA TYR A 123 -0.18 0.25 12.23
C TYR A 123 1.31 0.00 12.45
N VAL A 124 1.86 0.53 13.54
CA VAL A 124 3.25 0.35 13.96
C VAL A 124 3.29 -0.53 15.20
N SER A 125 3.82 -1.74 15.08
CA SER A 125 3.73 -2.78 16.11
C SER A 125 4.68 -2.59 17.30
N ASP A 126 5.89 -2.03 17.10
CA ASP A 126 6.83 -1.74 18.19
C ASP A 126 6.24 -0.71 19.18
N ASP A 127 5.43 0.24 18.69
CA ASP A 127 4.80 1.30 19.50
C ASP A 127 3.32 1.04 19.83
N THR A 128 2.69 0.04 19.19
CA THR A 128 1.24 -0.22 19.25
C THR A 128 0.42 1.03 18.90
N LYS A 129 0.76 1.67 17.77
CA LYS A 129 0.12 2.92 17.33
C LYS A 129 -0.50 2.79 15.95
N LEU A 130 -1.62 3.49 15.77
CA LEU A 130 -2.32 3.60 14.49
C LEU A 130 -2.19 5.04 13.99
N TYR A 131 -1.87 5.20 12.71
CA TYR A 131 -1.73 6.50 12.08
C TYR A 131 -2.61 6.63 10.83
N GLN A 132 -3.03 7.85 10.54
CA GLN A 132 -3.74 8.26 9.33
C GLN A 132 -3.24 9.63 8.89
N LEU A 133 -3.54 10.02 7.65
CA LEU A 133 -3.39 11.40 7.20
C LEU A 133 -4.63 12.23 7.54
N ASP A 134 -4.43 13.48 7.93
CA ASP A 134 -5.50 14.48 7.99
C ASP A 134 -5.82 15.08 6.61
N GLU A 135 -6.67 16.11 6.57
CA GLU A 135 -7.06 16.83 5.35
C GLU A 135 -5.90 17.58 4.67
N HIS A 136 -4.80 17.83 5.41
CA HIS A 136 -3.61 18.53 4.94
C HIS A 136 -2.47 17.57 4.58
N ASP A 137 -2.74 16.26 4.52
CA ASP A 137 -1.76 15.19 4.34
C ASP A 137 -0.70 15.15 5.45
N GLU A 138 -1.03 15.62 6.66
CA GLU A 138 -0.17 15.50 7.84
C GLU A 138 -0.49 14.23 8.63
N LEU A 139 0.57 13.60 9.13
CA LEU A 139 0.45 12.33 9.86
C LEU A 139 -0.09 12.59 11.27
N ILE A 140 -1.20 11.94 11.60
CA ILE A 140 -1.83 12.01 12.92
C ILE A 140 -2.02 10.61 13.51
N GLU A 141 -1.84 10.51 14.82
CA GLU A 141 -2.16 9.30 15.58
C GLU A 141 -3.68 9.17 15.71
N LYS A 142 -4.19 7.94 15.62
CA LYS A 142 -5.61 7.60 15.66
C LYS A 142 -5.88 6.56 16.71
N ASP A 143 -7.06 6.65 17.33
CA ASP A 143 -7.54 5.59 18.21
C ASP A 143 -7.98 4.39 17.36
N ILE A 144 -7.62 3.18 17.80
CA ILE A 144 -8.06 1.94 17.16
C ILE A 144 -9.59 1.80 17.16
N ALA A 145 -10.27 2.39 18.14
CA ALA A 145 -11.73 2.43 18.20
C ALA A 145 -12.36 3.15 16.98
N GLU A 146 -11.66 4.14 16.41
CA GLU A 146 -12.11 4.79 15.17
C GLU A 146 -12.08 3.82 13.99
N LEU A 147 -11.00 3.03 13.86
CA LEU A 147 -10.90 1.99 12.83
C LEU A 147 -11.95 0.89 13.02
N ILE A 148 -12.16 0.40 14.25
CA ILE A 148 -13.20 -0.60 14.56
C ILE A 148 -14.58 -0.08 14.17
N THR A 149 -14.88 1.19 14.50
CA THR A 149 -16.14 1.83 14.10
C THR A 149 -16.32 1.87 12.58
N LEU A 150 -15.26 2.16 11.82
CA LEU A 150 -15.30 2.13 10.36
C LEU A 150 -15.50 0.70 9.82
N LEU A 151 -14.82 -0.29 10.39
CA LEU A 151 -14.94 -1.69 10.00
C LEU A 151 -16.35 -2.25 10.26
N ASN A 152 -16.97 -1.87 11.38
CA ASN A 152 -18.34 -2.26 11.72
C ASN A 152 -19.41 -1.59 10.84
N LYS A 153 -19.17 -0.34 10.43
CA LYS A 153 -20.09 0.40 9.54
C LYS A 153 -19.94 0.03 8.07
N GLN A 154 -18.86 -0.65 7.69
CA GLN A 154 -18.59 -0.97 6.29
C GLN A 154 -19.58 -2.01 5.76
N GLU A 155 -20.35 -1.63 4.73
CA GLU A 155 -21.20 -2.58 4.01
C GLU A 155 -20.36 -3.50 3.13
N ILE A 156 -20.25 -4.77 3.51
CA ILE A 156 -19.44 -5.75 2.79
C ILE A 156 -20.14 -6.23 1.53
N ARG A 157 -19.34 -6.35 0.47
CA ARG A 157 -19.71 -6.99 -0.78
C ARG A 157 -18.68 -8.03 -1.14
N LYS A 158 -19.16 -9.22 -1.53
CA LYS A 158 -18.29 -10.26 -2.08
C LYS A 158 -17.60 -9.78 -3.36
N ILE A 159 -16.27 -9.87 -3.38
CA ILE A 159 -15.47 -9.52 -4.55
C ILE A 159 -14.93 -10.80 -5.18
N GLU A 160 -15.38 -11.07 -6.41
CA GLU A 160 -14.90 -12.25 -7.16
C GLU A 160 -13.48 -12.07 -7.66
N ASN A 161 -13.16 -10.89 -8.21
CA ASN A 161 -11.83 -10.57 -8.72
C ASN A 161 -11.42 -9.14 -8.36
N LEU A 162 -10.45 -9.01 -7.46
CA LEU A 162 -9.91 -7.72 -7.06
C LEU A 162 -9.20 -6.99 -8.20
N ASP A 163 -8.59 -7.71 -9.15
CA ASP A 163 -7.85 -7.10 -10.27
C ASP A 163 -8.75 -6.25 -11.18
N HIS A 164 -10.05 -6.53 -11.24
CA HIS A 164 -11.00 -5.74 -12.02
C HIS A 164 -11.18 -4.30 -11.50
N TYR A 165 -10.82 -4.05 -10.25
CA TYR A 165 -10.86 -2.73 -9.64
C TYR A 165 -9.62 -1.88 -9.98
N PHE A 166 -8.52 -2.50 -10.42
CA PHE A 166 -7.26 -1.82 -10.66
C PHE A 166 -6.84 -1.91 -12.13
N ASN A 167 -7.20 -0.90 -12.92
CA ASN A 167 -6.73 -0.79 -14.31
C ASN A 167 -5.28 -0.26 -14.35
N PRO A 168 -4.29 -1.04 -14.84
CA PRO A 168 -2.89 -0.60 -14.89
C PRO A 168 -2.68 0.72 -15.63
N SER A 169 -3.48 1.02 -16.65
CA SER A 169 -3.36 2.25 -17.43
C SER A 169 -3.58 3.52 -16.61
N ASN A 170 -4.31 3.44 -15.50
CA ASN A 170 -4.52 4.58 -14.59
C ASN A 170 -3.22 5.03 -13.91
N TYR A 171 -2.25 4.12 -13.77
CA TYR A 171 -1.03 4.35 -12.99
C TYR A 171 0.21 4.53 -13.89
N LEU A 172 0.13 4.11 -15.15
CA LEU A 172 1.22 4.21 -16.13
C LEU A 172 1.27 5.60 -16.80
N VAL A 173 1.49 6.63 -15.99
CA VAL A 173 1.56 8.01 -16.46
C VAL A 173 2.80 8.23 -17.33
N SER A 174 2.58 8.92 -18.45
CA SER A 174 3.63 9.32 -19.39
C SER A 174 3.47 10.80 -19.72
N PRO A 175 4.57 11.59 -19.79
CA PRO A 175 4.52 12.99 -20.19
C PRO A 175 3.85 13.25 -21.55
N PHE A 176 3.82 12.25 -22.44
CA PHE A 176 3.25 12.38 -23.79
C PHE A 176 1.82 11.85 -23.93
N ASN A 177 1.45 10.82 -23.16
CA ASN A 177 0.13 10.19 -23.28
C ASN A 177 -0.84 10.68 -22.19
N SER A 178 -0.30 11.09 -21.04
CA SER A 178 -1.03 11.56 -19.87
C SER A 178 -0.42 12.87 -19.37
N THR A 179 -0.25 13.83 -20.30
CA THR A 179 0.49 15.08 -20.06
C THR A 179 -0.04 15.85 -18.85
N GLN A 180 -1.36 15.99 -18.71
CA GLN A 180 -1.96 16.72 -17.59
C GLN A 180 -1.68 16.01 -16.25
N ALA A 181 -1.88 14.70 -16.17
CA ALA A 181 -1.55 13.91 -14.98
C ALA A 181 -0.06 14.02 -14.60
N PHE A 182 0.84 14.06 -15.59
CA PHE A 182 2.26 14.31 -15.34
C PHE A 182 2.51 15.71 -14.76
N ILE A 183 1.91 16.76 -15.34
CA ILE A 183 2.03 18.13 -14.86
C ILE A 183 1.49 18.26 -13.43
N ASP A 184 0.37 17.61 -13.14
CA ASP A 184 -0.29 17.61 -11.83
C ASP A 184 0.37 16.65 -10.82
N LYS A 185 1.50 16.01 -11.19
CA LYS A 185 2.27 15.07 -10.35
C LYS A 185 1.47 13.88 -9.85
N GLN A 186 0.51 13.44 -10.65
CA GLN A 186 -0.31 12.26 -10.42
C GLN A 186 0.46 11.00 -10.82
N TYR A 187 1.64 10.78 -10.25
CA TYR A 187 2.46 9.60 -10.49
C TYR A 187 3.48 9.41 -9.38
N PHE A 188 3.97 8.18 -9.24
CA PHE A 188 5.11 7.88 -8.39
C PHE A 188 6.21 7.21 -9.19
N LEU A 189 7.45 7.57 -8.88
CA LEU A 189 8.60 6.82 -9.34
C LEU A 189 8.70 5.52 -8.54
N THR A 190 9.23 4.47 -9.17
CA THR A 190 9.61 3.27 -8.42
C THR A 190 10.83 3.57 -7.54
N ASN A 191 11.05 2.79 -6.48
CA ASN A 191 12.24 2.95 -5.63
C ASN A 191 13.54 3.00 -6.46
N HIS A 192 13.66 2.14 -7.48
CA HIS A 192 14.82 2.14 -8.37
C HIS A 192 14.92 3.43 -9.23
N GLN A 193 13.79 3.97 -9.69
CA GLN A 193 13.79 5.23 -10.42
C GLN A 193 14.13 6.42 -9.51
N ASP A 194 13.68 6.42 -8.25
CA ASP A 194 14.05 7.42 -7.25
C ASP A 194 15.55 7.34 -6.89
N GLU A 195 16.11 6.14 -6.76
CA GLU A 195 17.56 5.93 -6.60
C GLU A 195 18.35 6.53 -7.77
N ILE A 196 17.96 6.21 -9.02
CA ILE A 196 18.58 6.79 -10.22
C ILE A 196 18.43 8.32 -10.21
N LYS A 197 17.24 8.83 -9.85
CA LYS A 197 16.98 10.28 -9.77
C LYS A 197 17.94 10.94 -8.78
N ALA A 198 18.10 10.37 -7.58
CA ALA A 198 18.99 10.90 -6.55
C ALA A 198 20.46 10.88 -7.00
N GLU A 199 20.91 9.80 -7.65
CA GLU A 199 22.26 9.70 -8.21
C GLU A 199 22.50 10.78 -9.28
N VAL A 200 21.56 10.94 -10.22
CA VAL A 200 21.64 11.93 -11.29
C VAL A 200 21.71 13.35 -10.72
N ILE A 201 20.83 13.70 -9.77
CA ILE A 201 20.81 15.02 -9.14
C ILE A 201 22.13 15.29 -8.39
N THR A 202 22.68 14.29 -7.71
CA THR A 202 23.98 14.41 -7.03
C THR A 202 25.11 14.68 -8.01
N LYS A 203 25.14 13.97 -9.14
CA LYS A 203 26.15 14.18 -10.21
C LYS A 203 26.01 15.54 -10.88
N ILE A 204 24.79 15.99 -11.18
CA ILE A 204 24.54 17.32 -11.77
C ILE A 204 25.04 18.45 -10.84
N LYS A 205 24.92 18.28 -9.52
CA LYS A 205 25.40 19.27 -8.53
C LYS A 205 26.91 19.25 -8.32
N SER A 206 27.61 18.21 -8.79
CA SER A 206 29.06 18.10 -8.65
C SER A 206 29.81 19.05 -9.59
N LYS A 207 31.03 19.47 -9.21
CA LYS A 207 31.86 20.35 -10.04
C LYS A 207 32.45 19.56 -11.22
N GLY A 208 32.21 20.02 -12.45
CA GLY A 208 32.82 19.48 -13.67
C GLY A 208 31.79 19.12 -14.74
N TYR A 209 32.26 18.61 -15.88
CA TYR A 209 31.40 18.13 -16.97
C TYR A 209 31.10 16.64 -16.78
N SER A 210 29.83 16.27 -16.85
CA SER A 210 29.37 14.88 -16.79
C SER A 210 28.39 14.59 -17.93
N ILE A 211 28.51 13.43 -18.57
CA ILE A 211 27.51 12.89 -19.49
C ILE A 211 26.79 11.75 -18.77
N LEU A 212 25.47 11.87 -18.65
CA LEU A 212 24.63 10.89 -17.96
C LEU A 212 23.74 10.17 -18.98
N SER A 213 23.64 8.86 -18.86
CA SER A 213 22.80 8.01 -19.73
C SER A 213 21.90 7.14 -18.86
N ILE A 214 20.59 7.21 -19.11
CA ILE A 214 19.59 6.37 -18.45
C ILE A 214 19.29 5.18 -19.37
N LYS A 215 19.62 3.97 -18.91
CA LYS A 215 19.40 2.72 -19.65
C LYS A 215 18.32 1.89 -18.98
N GLY A 216 17.48 1.24 -19.78
CA GLY A 216 16.39 0.40 -19.28
C GLY A 216 15.62 -0.26 -20.42
N LYS A 217 15.02 -1.42 -20.14
CA LYS A 217 14.21 -2.17 -21.13
C LYS A 217 13.01 -1.35 -21.62
N ALA A 218 12.36 -1.79 -22.70
CA ALA A 218 11.11 -1.17 -23.14
C ALA A 218 10.09 -1.18 -21.99
N GLY A 219 9.30 -0.11 -21.84
CA GLY A 219 8.28 0.00 -20.80
C GLY A 219 8.76 0.36 -19.38
N THR A 220 10.07 0.51 -19.10
CA THR A 220 10.57 0.77 -17.74
C THR A 220 10.45 2.24 -17.27
N GLY A 221 9.56 3.03 -17.88
CA GLY A 221 9.34 4.43 -17.49
C GLY A 221 10.51 5.40 -17.71
N LYS A 222 11.44 5.10 -18.64
CA LYS A 222 12.59 5.99 -18.94
C LYS A 222 12.17 7.43 -19.23
N THR A 223 11.16 7.60 -20.08
CA THR A 223 10.61 8.90 -20.44
C THR A 223 10.08 9.66 -19.23
N LEU A 224 9.31 9.00 -18.37
CA LEU A 224 8.78 9.59 -17.14
C LEU A 224 9.92 10.08 -16.25
N LEU A 225 10.94 9.25 -16.03
CA LEU A 225 12.11 9.61 -15.22
C LEU A 225 12.89 10.79 -15.81
N THR A 226 13.16 10.78 -17.13
CA THR A 226 13.90 11.87 -17.79
C THR A 226 13.18 13.21 -17.68
N TYR A 227 11.87 13.24 -17.92
CA TYR A 227 11.10 14.49 -17.80
C TYR A 227 10.96 14.94 -16.34
N THR A 228 10.79 14.01 -15.39
CA THR A 228 10.79 14.31 -13.95
C THR A 228 12.11 14.96 -13.52
N LEU A 229 13.25 14.47 -14.03
CA LEU A 229 14.56 15.05 -13.76
C LEU A 229 14.68 16.48 -14.29
N GLY A 230 14.21 16.72 -15.52
CA GLY A 230 14.17 18.07 -16.11
C GLY A 230 13.34 19.04 -15.28
N GLU A 231 12.14 18.63 -14.85
CA GLU A 231 11.27 19.44 -13.98
C GLU A 231 11.91 19.72 -12.62
N THR A 232 12.56 18.72 -12.02
CA THR A 232 13.23 18.84 -10.70
C THR A 232 14.39 19.83 -10.75
N TYR A 233 15.12 19.91 -11.87
CA TYR A 233 16.27 20.82 -12.02
C TYR A 233 15.87 22.28 -12.32
N GLN A 234 14.68 22.52 -12.88
CA GLN A 234 14.20 23.88 -13.13
C GLN A 234 13.80 24.64 -11.84
N LYS A 235 13.63 23.93 -10.72
CA LYS A 235 13.35 24.50 -9.41
C LYS A 235 14.63 24.68 -8.60
#